data_AF-A0A7J6E9P3-F1
#
_entry.id   AF-A0A7J6E9P3-F1
#
_cell.length_a   1.000
_cell.length_b   1.000
_cell.length_c   1.000
_cell.angle_alpha   90.00
_cell.angle_beta   90.00
_cell.angle_gamma   90.00
#
_symmetry.space_group_name_H-M   'P 1'
#
loop_
_entity.id
_entity.type
_entity.pdbx_description
1 polymer ?
#
loop_
_entity_poly.entity_id
_entity_poly.type
_entity_poly.pdbx_seq_one_letter_code
_entity_poly.pdbx_strand_id
1 'polypeptide(L)'
;MDYFLMQEIQRNRTEEYSCSHGKPPRLHRTFPCLVSLYHACSSHVDNKSDHADFTFAPYGPYWKFMKKLCMTQLLGGQTLNKLLPVRSEEIKRFTKLMSKRGESKEPIEIGKELTKLTNNIIT
;
A
#
# COMPACT_ATOMS: atom_id res chain seq x y z
N MET A 1 -4.79 0.42 -10.33
CA MET A 1 -5.45 0.16 -9.04
C MET A 1 -6.70 1.02 -8.99
N ASP A 2 -7.75 0.56 -9.68
CA ASP A 2 -8.94 1.38 -9.92
C ASP A 2 -9.80 1.57 -8.66
N TYR A 3 -10.53 2.68 -8.65
CA TYR A 3 -11.45 3.09 -7.58
C TYR A 3 -12.46 1.99 -7.22
N PHE A 4 -12.84 1.16 -8.19
CA PHE A 4 -13.75 0.03 -8.00
C PHE A 4 -13.13 -1.08 -7.14
N LEU A 5 -11.87 -1.45 -7.40
CA LEU A 5 -11.18 -2.51 -6.64
C LEU A 5 -10.89 -2.07 -5.21
N MET A 6 -10.54 -0.79 -5.00
CA MET A 6 -10.35 -0.24 -3.65
C MET A 6 -11.65 -0.11 -2.86
N GLN A 7 -12.77 0.18 -3.53
CA GLN A 7 -14.08 0.15 -2.88
C GLN A 7 -14.54 -1.28 -2.58
N GLU A 8 -14.31 -2.24 -3.47
CA GLU A 8 -14.62 -3.66 -3.26
C GLU A 8 -13.82 -4.23 -2.08
N ILE A 9 -12.51 -3.97 -2.04
CA ILE A 9 -11.63 -4.41 -0.95
C ILE A 9 -12.05 -3.81 0.40
N GLN A 10 -12.53 -2.56 0.44
CA GLN A 10 -12.91 -1.89 1.69
C GLN A 10 -14.36 -2.16 2.11
N ARG A 11 -15.29 -2.31 1.16
CA ARG A 11 -16.68 -2.73 1.42
C ARG A 11 -16.70 -4.13 2.02
N ASN A 12 -15.94 -5.06 1.43
CA ASN A 12 -15.79 -6.41 1.97
C ASN A 12 -15.04 -6.42 3.31
N ARG A 13 -14.25 -5.38 3.62
CA ARG A 13 -13.60 -5.17 4.92
C ARG A 13 -14.55 -4.67 6.01
N THR A 14 -15.63 -3.95 5.65
CA THR A 14 -16.55 -3.33 6.62
C THR A 14 -17.64 -4.30 7.11
N GLU A 15 -18.07 -5.23 6.24
CA GLU A 15 -19.08 -6.26 6.60
C GLU A 15 -18.56 -7.31 7.60
N GLU A 16 -17.25 -7.53 7.71
CA GLU A 16 -16.66 -8.47 8.70
C GLU A 16 -16.60 -7.90 10.13
N TYR A 17 -16.62 -6.57 10.32
CA TYR A 17 -16.58 -5.94 11.66
C TYR A 17 -17.95 -5.77 12.30
N SER A 18 -19.05 -5.91 11.56
CA SER A 18 -20.42 -5.94 12.09
C SER A 18 -20.84 -7.36 12.46
N CYS A 19 -20.14 -8.00 13.40
CA CYS A 19 -20.65 -9.24 14.00
C CYS A 19 -21.75 -8.90 15.03
N SER A 20 -22.95 -8.59 14.53
CA SER A 20 -24.19 -8.67 15.30
C SER A 20 -25.20 -9.51 14.54
N HIS A 21 -25.21 -10.82 14.85
CA HIS A 21 -26.31 -11.76 14.68
C HIS A 21 -27.10 -11.65 13.35
N GLY A 22 -26.52 -12.14 12.27
CA GLY A 22 -27.27 -12.43 11.03
C GLY A 22 -26.39 -13.19 10.04
N LYS A 23 -26.82 -14.39 9.62
CA LYS A 23 -26.08 -15.21 8.64
C LYS A 23 -25.92 -14.45 7.31
N PRO A 24 -24.71 -14.42 6.70
CA PRO A 24 -24.53 -13.77 5.40
C PRO A 24 -25.21 -14.55 4.27
N PRO A 25 -25.83 -13.87 3.28
CA PRO A 25 -26.36 -14.51 2.10
C PRO A 25 -25.19 -15.04 1.23
N ARG A 26 -25.37 -16.26 0.74
CA ARG A 26 -24.38 -16.98 -0.08
C ARG A 26 -24.01 -16.18 -1.32
N LEU A 27 -22.79 -15.62 -1.35
CA LEU A 27 -22.14 -15.25 -2.60
C LEU A 27 -20.90 -16.12 -2.82
N HIS A 28 -20.90 -16.76 -3.98
CA HIS A 28 -20.01 -17.82 -4.40
C HIS A 28 -18.60 -17.29 -4.75
N ARG A 29 -17.60 -17.84 -4.04
CA ARG A 29 -16.17 -18.03 -4.42
C ARG A 29 -15.49 -16.93 -5.24
N THR A 30 -14.51 -16.25 -4.64
CA THR A 30 -13.05 -16.40 -4.91
C THR A 30 -12.28 -15.25 -4.24
N PHE A 31 -12.01 -15.27 -2.92
CA PHE A 31 -10.90 -14.51 -2.30
C PHE A 31 -10.45 -15.08 -0.92
N PRO A 32 -10.27 -16.40 -0.70
CA PRO A 32 -9.93 -16.92 0.63
C PRO A 32 -8.56 -16.45 1.16
N CYS A 33 -7.64 -16.03 0.27
CA CYS A 33 -6.27 -15.70 0.67
C CYS A 33 -6.13 -14.29 1.28
N LEU A 34 -6.92 -13.30 0.84
CA LEU A 34 -6.82 -11.93 1.35
C LEU A 34 -7.33 -11.80 2.79
N VAL A 35 -8.40 -12.54 3.14
CA VAL A 35 -8.94 -12.57 4.50
C VAL A 35 -7.96 -13.24 5.47
N SER A 36 -7.34 -14.34 5.07
CA SER A 36 -6.30 -15.01 5.87
C SER A 36 -5.04 -14.15 6.07
N LEU A 37 -4.62 -13.40 5.03
CA LEU A 37 -3.53 -12.43 5.15
C LEU A 37 -3.89 -11.27 6.08
N TYR A 38 -5.13 -10.79 6.06
CA TYR A 38 -5.62 -9.72 6.93
C TYR A 38 -5.71 -10.13 8.41
N HIS A 39 -6.20 -11.35 8.67
CA HIS A 39 -6.26 -11.91 10.03
C HIS A 39 -4.86 -12.18 10.61
N ALA A 40 -3.90 -12.58 9.76
CA ALA A 40 -2.50 -12.77 10.14
C ALA A 40 -1.75 -11.43 10.34
N CYS A 41 -2.17 -10.35 9.67
CA CYS A 41 -1.57 -9.02 9.82
C CYS A 41 -2.16 -8.25 11.00
N SER A 42 -3.44 -8.48 11.34
CA SER A 42 -4.12 -7.85 12.47
C SER A 42 -3.62 -8.34 13.83
N SER A 43 -3.18 -9.61 13.93
CA SER A 43 -2.62 -10.19 15.16
C SER A 43 -1.19 -9.72 15.50
N HIS A 44 -0.59 -8.85 14.69
CA HIS A 44 0.70 -8.19 14.97
C HIS A 44 0.56 -6.69 15.31
N VAL A 45 -0.67 -6.15 15.33
CA VAL A 45 -0.94 -4.75 15.67
C VAL A 45 -1.73 -4.70 16.99
N ASP A 46 -1.21 -5.38 18.00
CA ASP A 46 -1.60 -5.11 19.39
C ASP A 46 -0.67 -4.03 19.94
N ASN A 47 -0.89 -2.77 19.58
CA ASN A 47 -0.43 -1.69 20.45
C ASN A 47 -1.26 -0.41 20.34
N LYS A 48 -1.77 -0.03 21.50
CA LYS A 48 -2.35 1.24 21.88
C LYS A 48 -1.37 2.37 21.54
N SER A 49 -1.60 3.06 20.43
CA SER A 49 -1.05 4.39 20.17
C SER A 49 -2.19 5.25 19.66
N ASP A 50 -2.31 6.48 20.15
CA ASP A 50 -3.34 7.47 19.77
C ASP A 50 -3.22 7.96 18.31
N HIS A 51 -2.64 7.14 17.43
CA HIS A 51 -2.52 7.37 16.00
C HIS A 51 -3.28 6.26 15.26
N ALA A 52 -4.57 6.49 15.04
CA ALA A 52 -5.37 5.64 14.18
C ALA A 52 -4.91 5.78 12.73
N ASP A 53 -4.19 4.78 12.21
CA ASP A 53 -3.81 4.73 10.81
C ASP A 53 -5.07 4.68 9.93
N PHE A 54 -5.25 5.73 9.11
CA PHE A 54 -6.47 5.87 8.32
C PHE A 54 -6.61 4.77 7.25
N THR A 55 -5.51 4.09 6.88
CA THR A 55 -5.53 3.02 5.88
C THR A 55 -6.33 1.80 6.34
N PHE A 56 -6.49 1.65 7.67
CA PHE A 56 -7.31 0.62 8.32
C PHE A 56 -8.62 1.16 8.88
N ALA A 57 -8.92 2.45 8.71
CA ALA A 57 -10.17 3.03 9.18
C ALA A 57 -11.37 2.48 8.39
N PRO A 58 -12.53 2.24 9.04
CA PRO A 58 -13.75 1.82 8.36
C PRO A 58 -14.18 2.87 7.34
N TYR A 59 -14.84 2.42 6.26
CA TYR A 59 -15.32 3.32 5.23
C TYR A 59 -16.34 4.30 5.81
N GLY A 60 -16.01 5.60 5.77
CA GLY A 60 -16.82 6.64 6.38
C GLY A 60 -16.32 8.04 6.05
N PRO A 61 -16.94 9.10 6.60
CA PRO A 61 -16.54 10.48 6.36
C PRO A 61 -15.05 10.73 6.64
N TYR A 62 -14.51 10.15 7.71
CA TYR A 62 -13.10 10.22 8.07
C TYR A 62 -12.19 9.63 6.99
N TRP A 63 -12.42 8.37 6.59
CA TRP A 63 -11.65 7.72 5.52
C TRP A 63 -11.74 8.48 4.19
N LYS A 64 -12.93 8.97 3.82
CA LYS A 64 -13.14 9.75 2.60
C LYS A 64 -12.34 11.06 2.62
N PHE A 65 -12.34 11.74 3.77
CA PHE A 65 -11.57 12.97 3.96
C PHE A 65 -10.08 12.71 3.86
N MET A 66 -9.55 11.72 4.59
CA MET A 66 -8.13 11.36 4.56
C MET A 66 -7.68 10.92 3.16
N LYS A 67 -8.49 10.10 2.48
CA LYS A 67 -8.23 9.74 1.08
C LYS A 67 -8.15 10.98 0.19
N LYS A 68 -9.11 11.91 0.30
CA LYS A 68 -9.11 13.14 -0.51
C LYS A 68 -7.85 13.96 -0.22
N LEU A 69 -7.45 14.09 1.04
CA LEU A 69 -6.26 14.82 1.44
C LEU A 69 -4.99 14.19 0.83
N CYS A 70 -4.80 12.88 0.99
CA CYS A 70 -3.66 12.16 0.43
C CYS A 70 -3.62 12.28 -1.11
N MET A 71 -4.75 12.08 -1.78
CA MET A 71 -4.81 12.14 -3.25
C MET A 71 -4.58 13.54 -3.81
N THR A 72 -4.95 14.59 -3.08
CA THR A 72 -4.81 15.97 -3.57
C THR A 72 -3.46 16.57 -3.21
N GLN A 73 -2.97 16.34 -1.98
CA GLN A 73 -1.77 17.01 -1.48
C GLN A 73 -0.51 16.16 -1.66
N LEU A 74 -0.57 14.85 -1.37
CA LEU A 74 0.60 13.98 -1.40
C LEU A 74 0.80 13.35 -2.78
N LEU A 75 -0.28 12.84 -3.37
CA LEU A 75 -0.29 12.11 -4.64
C LEU A 75 -0.87 12.94 -5.79
N GLY A 76 -1.04 14.25 -5.57
CA GLY A 76 -1.52 15.17 -6.60
C GLY A 76 -0.48 15.41 -7.68
N GLY A 77 -0.92 15.72 -8.91
CA GLY A 77 -0.03 15.90 -10.06
C GLY A 77 1.08 16.94 -9.83
N GLN A 78 0.78 18.04 -9.13
CA GLN A 78 1.80 19.06 -8.79
C GLN A 78 2.89 18.49 -7.88
N THR A 79 2.52 17.75 -6.84
CA THR A 79 3.48 17.11 -5.92
C THR A 79 4.29 16.04 -6.64
N LEU A 80 3.64 15.23 -7.49
CA LEU A 80 4.35 14.24 -8.31
C LEU A 80 5.36 14.86 -9.28
N ASN A 81 5.06 16.05 -9.83
CA ASN A 81 5.99 16.82 -10.66
C ASN A 81 7.16 17.36 -9.82
N LYS A 82 6.91 17.86 -8.60
CA LYS A 82 7.98 18.29 -7.68
C LYS A 82 8.91 17.12 -7.28
N LEU A 83 8.37 15.92 -7.13
CA LEU A 83 9.12 14.70 -6.80
C LEU A 83 9.75 14.01 -8.02
N LEU A 84 9.40 14.42 -9.24
CA LEU A 84 9.91 13.82 -10.47
C LEU A 84 11.45 13.84 -10.57
N PRO A 85 12.16 14.93 -10.21
CA PRO A 85 13.62 14.95 -10.28
C PRO A 85 14.27 13.93 -9.35
N VAL A 86 13.77 13.79 -8.12
CA VAL A 86 14.28 12.83 -7.12
C VAL A 86 14.09 11.40 -7.63
N ARG A 87 12.88 11.05 -8.07
CA ARG A 87 12.60 9.73 -8.65
C ARG A 87 13.47 9.41 -9.85
N SER A 88 13.67 10.40 -10.73
CA SER A 88 14.51 10.23 -11.92
C SER A 88 15.97 9.99 -11.56
N GLU A 89 16.49 10.68 -10.54
CA GLU A 89 17.86 10.52 -10.07
C GLU A 89 18.07 9.16 -9.40
N GLU A 90 17.16 8.73 -8.53
CA GLU A 90 17.26 7.42 -7.87
C GLU A 90 17.19 6.26 -8.88
N ILE A 91 16.33 6.34 -9.89
CA ILE A 91 16.29 5.35 -10.97
C ILE A 91 17.62 5.34 -11.76
N LYS A 92 18.16 6.51 -12.10
CA LYS A 92 19.45 6.60 -12.80
C LYS A 92 20.59 5.97 -11.99
N ARG A 93 20.64 6.23 -10.68
CA ARG A 93 21.63 5.63 -9.76
C ARG A 93 21.51 4.12 -9.72
N PHE A 94 20.28 3.62 -9.60
CA PHE A 94 20.01 2.19 -9.61
C PHE A 94 20.46 1.53 -10.92
N THR A 95 20.10 2.09 -12.08
CA THR A 95 20.53 1.54 -13.38
C THR A 95 22.05 1.52 -13.52
N LYS A 96 22.74 2.61 -13.15
CA LYS A 96 24.22 2.67 -13.16
C LYS A 96 24.85 1.61 -12.25
N LEU A 97 24.28 1.41 -11.06
CA LEU A 97 24.74 0.38 -10.13
C LEU A 97 24.61 -1.02 -10.75
N MET A 98 23.46 -1.32 -11.36
CA MET A 98 23.21 -2.60 -12.02
C MET A 98 24.16 -2.83 -13.20
N SER A 99 24.38 -1.82 -14.05
CA SER A 99 25.34 -1.91 -15.16
C SER A 99 26.75 -2.21 -14.66
N LYS A 100 27.23 -1.44 -13.67
CA LYS A 100 28.58 -1.62 -13.11
C LYS A 100 28.78 -3.02 -12.51
N ARG A 101 27.80 -3.53 -11.76
CA ARG A 101 27.88 -4.87 -11.18
C ARG A 101 27.75 -5.99 -12.22
N GLY A 102 26.98 -5.75 -13.29
CA GLY A 102 26.92 -6.64 -14.44
C GLY A 102 28.27 -6.78 -15.15
N GLU A 103 28.99 -5.66 -15.32
CA GLU A 103 30.35 -5.65 -15.89
C GLU A 103 31.36 -6.38 -15.00
N SER A 104 31.28 -6.21 -13.67
CA SER A 104 32.16 -6.91 -12.72
C SER A 104 31.76 -8.38 -12.45
N LYS A 105 30.67 -8.86 -13.06
CA LYS A 105 30.10 -10.22 -12.86
C LYS A 105 29.84 -10.54 -11.39
N GLU A 106 29.54 -9.52 -10.59
CA GLU A 106 29.20 -9.71 -9.18
C GLU A 106 27.75 -10.21 -9.05
N PRO A 107 27.48 -11.18 -8.16
CA PRO A 107 26.12 -11.60 -7.87
C PRO A 107 25.34 -10.45 -7.22
N ILE A 108 24.13 -10.19 -7.72
CA ILE A 108 23.25 -9.12 -7.23
C ILE A 108 21.95 -9.71 -6.72
N GLU A 109 21.61 -9.41 -5.47
CA GLU A 109 20.29 -9.69 -4.92
C GLU A 109 19.33 -8.54 -5.27
N ILE A 110 18.64 -8.66 -6.41
CA ILE A 110 17.77 -7.62 -6.97
C ILE A 110 16.69 -7.16 -5.97
N GLY A 111 16.14 -8.08 -5.16
CA GLY A 111 15.11 -7.76 -4.16
C GLY A 111 15.57 -6.75 -3.11
N LYS A 112 16.83 -6.86 -2.63
CA LYS A 112 17.40 -5.91 -1.68
C LYS A 112 17.62 -4.54 -2.32
N GLU A 113 18.18 -4.52 -3.53
CA GLU A 113 18.45 -3.26 -4.22
C GLU A 113 17.15 -2.54 -4.63
N LEU A 114 16.10 -3.27 -4.99
CA LEU A 114 14.78 -2.69 -5.29
C LEU A 114 14.09 -2.15 -4.03
N THR A 115 14.20 -2.84 -2.91
CA THR A 115 13.72 -2.35 -1.61
C THR A 115 14.42 -1.04 -1.24
N LYS A 116 15.74 -0.98 -1.42
CA LYS A 116 16.53 0.23 -1.19
C LYS A 116 16.11 1.38 -2.11
N LEU A 117 15.94 1.12 -3.41
CA LEU A 117 15.44 2.11 -4.37
C LEU A 117 14.07 2.66 -3.94
N THR A 118 13.15 1.79 -3.52
CA THR A 118 11.81 2.18 -3.09
C THR A 118 11.87 3.09 -1.87
N ASN A 119 12.70 2.76 -0.88
CA ASN A 119 12.86 3.58 0.34
C ASN A 119 13.44 4.97 0.02
N ASN A 120 14.43 5.05 -0.86
CA ASN A 120 15.02 6.32 -1.29
C ASN A 120 14.06 7.18 -2.12
N ILE A 121 13.10 6.57 -2.83
CA ILE A 121 12.07 7.31 -3.57
C ILE A 121 11.07 7.96 -2.61
N ILE A 122 10.85 7.34 -1.44
CA ILE A 122 9.87 7.77 -0.44
C ILE A 122 10.48 8.74 0.58
N THR A 123 11.75 8.57 0.94
CA THR A 123 12.47 9.26 2.04
C THR A 123 13.45 10.29 1.50
#